data_AF-A0A1D1W3D7-F1
#
_entry.id   AF-A0A1D1W3D7-F1
#
_cell.length_a   1.000
_cell.length_b   1.000
_cell.length_c   1.000
_cell.angle_alpha   90.00
_cell.angle_beta   90.00
_cell.angle_gamma   90.00
#
_symmetry.space_group_name_H-M   'P 1'
#
loop_
_entity.id
_entity.type
_entity.pdbx_description
1 polymer ?
#
loop_
_entity_poly.entity_id
_entity_poly.type
_entity_poly.pdbx_seq_one_letter_code
_entity_poly.pdbx_strand_id
1 'polypeptide(L)'
;MLGEGTHEPSIAAAVTSHNRSFTQYTARARAQGHREEIMSTPKDMVTELMQEFKRRSGEREPQRIIFFRDGVSKGQYMQVMRDELTAIQAACQVLTPTGDYKPSIA
;
A
#
# COMPACT_ATOMS: atom_id res chain seq x y z
N MET A 1 16.76 27.75 21.65
CA MET A 1 17.19 27.22 20.35
C MET A 1 15.95 26.66 19.66
N LEU A 2 15.50 27.27 18.57
CA LEU A 2 14.44 26.71 17.73
C LEU A 2 15.09 25.56 16.94
N GLY A 3 14.54 24.35 17.07
CA GLY A 3 15.11 23.16 16.44
C GLY A 3 15.15 23.30 14.93
N GLU A 4 16.34 23.20 14.35
CA GLU A 4 16.50 23.03 12.91
C GLU A 4 15.71 21.80 12.49
N GLY A 5 14.73 21.99 11.60
CA GLY A 5 13.91 20.88 11.10
C GLY A 5 14.83 19.86 10.44
N THR A 6 14.90 18.65 10.99
CA THR A 6 15.78 17.61 10.45
C THR A 6 15.38 17.32 9.00
N HIS A 7 16.31 17.39 8.05
CA HIS A 7 16.08 17.03 6.64
C HIS A 7 15.85 15.52 6.42
N GLU A 8 15.43 14.80 7.46
CA GLU A 8 15.27 13.36 7.46
C GLU A 8 14.10 12.95 6.57
N PRO A 9 14.24 11.87 5.80
CA PRO A 9 13.16 11.38 4.94
C PRO A 9 12.00 10.88 5.79
N SER A 10 10.77 11.10 5.31
CA SER A 10 9.62 10.37 5.81
C SER A 10 9.75 8.88 5.45
N ILE A 11 9.12 7.99 6.23
CA ILE A 11 9.07 6.56 5.91
C ILE A 11 7.60 6.16 5.68
N ALA A 12 7.29 5.64 4.50
CA ALA A 12 6.05 4.94 4.25
C ALA A 12 6.21 3.46 4.55
N ALA A 13 5.19 2.87 5.17
CA ALA A 13 5.12 1.44 5.43
C ALA A 13 3.73 0.90 5.08
N ALA A 14 3.68 -0.31 4.57
CA ALA A 14 2.44 -1.04 4.30
C ALA A 14 2.60 -2.50 4.71
N VAL A 15 1.48 -3.10 5.10
CA VAL A 15 1.42 -4.51 5.51
C VAL A 15 0.29 -5.23 4.80
N THR A 16 0.43 -6.54 4.61
CA THR A 16 -0.66 -7.42 4.14
C THR A 16 -0.78 -8.63 5.03
N SER A 17 -2.00 -8.98 5.43
CA SER A 17 -2.28 -10.25 6.10
C SER A 17 -2.12 -11.40 5.11
N HIS A 18 -1.59 -12.54 5.52
CA HIS A 18 -1.45 -13.71 4.64
C HIS A 18 -1.95 -15.02 5.24
N ASN A 19 -2.75 -14.95 6.31
CA ASN A 19 -3.46 -16.09 6.85
C ASN A 19 -4.90 -15.73 7.24
N ARG A 20 -5.78 -16.74 7.26
CA ARG A 20 -7.24 -16.54 7.50
C ARG A 20 -7.57 -16.01 8.90
N SER A 21 -6.70 -16.25 9.88
CA SER A 21 -6.87 -15.76 11.24
C SER A 21 -6.39 -14.32 11.43
N PHE A 22 -5.84 -13.67 10.39
CA PHE A 22 -5.28 -12.31 10.45
C PHE A 22 -4.23 -12.14 11.55
N THR A 23 -3.42 -13.17 11.81
CA THR A 23 -2.38 -13.15 12.84
C THR A 23 -0.97 -13.03 12.26
N GLN A 24 -0.80 -13.14 10.94
CA GLN A 24 0.49 -13.01 10.28
C GLN A 24 0.42 -12.00 9.16
N TYR A 25 1.44 -11.14 9.12
CA TYR A 25 1.55 -10.06 8.15
C TYR A 25 2.92 -10.05 7.49
N THR A 26 2.95 -9.65 6.22
CA THR A 26 4.17 -9.26 5.52
C THR A 26 4.24 -7.74 5.49
N ALA A 27 5.42 -7.17 5.75
CA ALA A 27 5.65 -5.73 5.74
C ALA A 27 6.56 -5.28 4.60
N ARG A 28 6.36 -4.06 4.11
CA ARG A 28 7.29 -3.31 3.25
C ARG A 28 7.37 -1.88 3.76
N ALA A 29 8.57 -1.31 3.69
CA ALA A 29 8.81 0.09 4.02
C ALA A 29 9.73 0.73 2.98
N ARG A 30 9.54 2.02 2.72
CA ARG A 30 10.33 2.82 1.79
C ARG A 30 10.54 4.21 2.38
N ALA A 31 11.75 4.73 2.22
CA ALA A 31 12.01 6.14 2.45
C ALA A 31 11.36 6.97 1.33
N GLN A 32 10.83 8.13 1.69
CA GLN A 32 10.23 9.09 0.77
C GLN A 32 10.70 10.52 1.09
N GLY A 33 10.18 11.51 0.38
CA GLY A 33 10.56 12.90 0.56
C GLY A 33 10.38 13.40 1.98
N HIS A 34 11.08 14.49 2.31
CA HIS A 34 10.96 15.13 3.62
C HIS A 34 9.53 15.66 3.84
N ARG A 35 8.91 15.31 4.97
CA ARG A 35 7.53 15.70 5.34
C ARG A 35 6.47 15.30 4.30
N GLU A 36 6.77 14.26 3.53
CA GLU A 36 5.79 13.70 2.62
C GLU A 36 4.87 12.76 3.40
N GLU A 37 3.56 13.01 3.38
CA GLU A 37 2.55 12.17 4.06
C GLU A 37 1.91 11.16 3.11
N ILE A 38 1.81 11.50 1.83
CA ILE A 38 1.27 10.63 0.78
C ILE A 38 2.39 9.71 0.32
N MET A 39 2.07 8.44 0.05
CA MET A 39 3.08 7.51 -0.41
C MET A 39 3.56 7.84 -1.82
N SER A 40 4.87 7.91 -2.04
CA SER A 40 5.44 8.19 -3.38
C SER A 40 5.46 6.97 -4.30
N THR A 41 5.60 5.75 -3.74
CA THR A 41 5.68 4.49 -4.50
C THR A 41 4.66 3.41 -4.06
N PRO A 42 3.36 3.76 -3.88
CA PRO A 42 2.36 2.82 -3.37
C PRO A 42 2.12 1.63 -4.28
N LYS A 43 2.22 1.81 -5.61
CA LYS A 43 2.02 0.73 -6.58
C LYS A 43 3.02 -0.41 -6.37
N ASP A 44 4.30 -0.09 -6.25
CA ASP A 44 5.36 -1.10 -6.18
C ASP A 44 5.29 -1.86 -4.86
N MET A 45 5.14 -1.13 -3.74
CA MET A 45 4.97 -1.74 -2.42
C MET A 45 3.76 -2.66 -2.36
N VAL A 46 2.61 -2.22 -2.88
CA VAL A 46 1.38 -3.03 -2.88
C VAL A 46 1.53 -4.23 -3.81
N THR A 47 2.17 -4.08 -4.96
CA THR A 47 2.46 -5.20 -5.88
C THR A 47 3.30 -6.27 -5.20
N GLU A 48 4.39 -5.88 -4.52
CA GLU A 48 5.25 -6.81 -3.78
C GLU A 48 4.49 -7.55 -2.67
N LEU A 49 3.64 -6.84 -1.93
CA LEU A 49 2.81 -7.41 -0.87
C LEU A 49 1.79 -8.41 -1.43
N MET A 50 1.10 -8.05 -2.52
CA MET A 50 0.10 -8.92 -3.14
C MET A 50 0.72 -10.16 -3.80
N GLN A 51 1.93 -10.03 -4.36
CA GLN A 51 2.70 -11.18 -4.86
C GLN A 51 3.09 -12.13 -3.71
N GLU A 52 3.50 -11.60 -2.54
CA GLU A 52 3.75 -12.41 -1.36
C GLU A 52 2.47 -13.11 -0.87
N PHE A 53 1.35 -12.38 -0.82
CA PHE A 53 0.05 -12.96 -0.47
C PHE A 53 -0.30 -14.12 -1.40
N LYS A 54 -0.17 -13.92 -2.72
CA LYS A 54 -0.47 -14.93 -3.75
C LYS A 54 0.37 -16.19 -3.56
N ARG A 55 1.68 -16.03 -3.37
CA ARG A 55 2.61 -17.14 -3.09
C ARG A 55 2.22 -17.91 -1.82
N ARG A 56 1.82 -17.21 -0.76
CA ARG A 56 1.38 -17.84 0.51
C ARG A 56 -0.02 -18.46 0.45
N SER A 57 -0.83 -18.03 -0.51
CA SER A 57 -2.24 -18.44 -0.65
C SER A 57 -2.46 -19.52 -1.70
N GLY A 58 -1.39 -20.18 -2.16
CA GLY A 58 -1.45 -21.23 -3.18
C GLY A 58 -1.72 -20.68 -4.57
N GLU A 59 -1.01 -19.61 -4.94
CA GLU A 59 -1.11 -18.92 -6.24
C GLU A 59 -2.48 -18.32 -6.54
N ARG A 60 -3.22 -17.92 -5.49
CA ARG A 60 -4.52 -17.24 -5.62
C ARG A 60 -4.44 -15.77 -5.21
N GLU A 61 -5.03 -14.92 -6.03
CA GLU A 61 -5.25 -13.51 -5.75
C GLU A 61 -6.37 -13.33 -4.70
N PRO A 62 -6.34 -12.25 -3.90
CA PRO A 62 -7.42 -11.96 -2.97
C PRO A 62 -8.71 -11.59 -3.72
N GLN A 63 -9.88 -12.02 -3.25
CA GLN A 63 -11.15 -11.61 -3.90
C GLN A 63 -11.62 -10.21 -3.47
N ARG A 64 -11.15 -9.76 -2.30
CA ARG A 64 -11.47 -8.45 -1.71
C ARG A 64 -10.25 -7.91 -0.99
N ILE A 65 -10.05 -6.60 -1.08
CA ILE A 65 -9.00 -5.86 -0.38
C ILE A 65 -9.69 -4.87 0.57
N ILE A 66 -9.24 -4.83 1.81
CA ILE A 66 -9.63 -3.81 2.80
C ILE A 66 -8.36 -3.02 3.12
N PHE A 67 -8.35 -1.73 2.80
CA PHE A 67 -7.17 -0.89 2.91
C PHE A 67 -7.30 0.09 4.07
N PHE A 68 -6.63 -0.22 5.18
CA PHE A 68 -6.55 0.67 6.33
C PHE A 68 -5.42 1.68 6.13
N ARG A 69 -5.78 2.95 5.95
CA ARG A 69 -4.84 4.06 5.80
C ARG A 69 -4.83 4.95 7.04
N ASP A 70 -3.73 4.89 7.79
CA ASP A 70 -3.51 5.73 8.98
C ASP A 70 -2.94 7.10 8.61
N GLY A 71 -3.03 8.10 9.50
CA GLY A 71 -2.24 9.33 9.41
C GLY A 71 -2.60 10.29 8.26
N VAL A 72 -3.87 10.30 7.81
CA VAL A 72 -4.34 11.20 6.75
C VAL A 72 -5.17 12.35 7.34
N SER A 73 -4.75 13.59 7.10
CA SER A 73 -5.57 14.74 7.49
C SER A 73 -6.80 14.89 6.58
N LYS A 74 -7.86 15.55 7.08
CA LYS A 74 -9.10 15.79 6.29
C LYS A 74 -8.82 16.48 4.95
N GLY A 75 -7.82 17.37 4.89
CA GLY A 75 -7.46 18.10 3.67
C GLY A 75 -6.81 17.23 2.58
N GLN A 76 -6.23 16.08 2.96
CA GLN A 76 -5.51 15.21 2.04
C GLN A 76 -6.31 13.96 1.63
N TYR A 77 -7.47 13.73 2.24
CA TYR A 77 -8.29 12.55 1.95
C TYR A 77 -8.54 12.35 0.45
N MET A 78 -8.94 13.42 -0.25
CA MET A 78 -9.18 13.39 -1.69
C MET A 78 -7.91 13.15 -2.52
N GLN A 79 -6.73 13.50 -2.00
CA GLN A 79 -5.48 13.25 -2.69
C GLN A 79 -5.05 11.79 -2.50
N VAL A 80 -5.14 11.26 -1.28
CA VAL A 80 -4.91 9.83 -0.98
C VAL A 80 -5.84 8.95 -1.82
N MET A 81 -7.14 9.27 -1.88
CA MET A 81 -8.11 8.54 -2.69
C MET A 81 -7.83 8.62 -4.20
N ARG A 82 -7.13 9.65 -4.68
CA ARG A 82 -6.75 9.75 -6.10
C ARG A 82 -5.44 9.03 -6.37
N ASP A 83 -4.43 9.22 -5.53
CA ASP A 83 -3.06 8.78 -5.82
C ASP A 83 -2.84 7.34 -5.34
N GLU A 84 -3.15 7.05 -4.06
CA GLU A 84 -2.88 5.73 -3.47
C GLU A 84 -3.89 4.67 -3.95
N LEU A 85 -5.18 5.00 -4.00
CA LEU A 85 -6.20 4.05 -4.49
C LEU A 85 -5.98 3.68 -5.96
N THR A 86 -5.69 4.66 -6.82
CA THR A 86 -5.37 4.40 -8.24
C THR A 86 -4.13 3.52 -8.36
N ALA A 87 -3.12 3.75 -7.52
CA ALA A 87 -1.92 2.92 -7.48
C ALA A 87 -2.20 1.48 -7.02
N ILE A 88 -3.08 1.29 -6.02
CA ILE A 88 -3.52 -0.05 -5.58
C ILE A 88 -4.29 -0.76 -6.71
N GLN A 89 -5.18 -0.07 -7.41
CA GLN A 89 -5.90 -0.63 -8.56
C GLN A 89 -4.94 -1.02 -9.69
N ALA A 90 -3.95 -0.18 -9.97
CA ALA A 90 -2.91 -0.49 -10.96
C ALA A 90 -2.03 -1.67 -10.52
N ALA A 91 -1.70 -1.78 -9.23
CA ALA A 91 -0.97 -2.92 -8.68
C ALA A 91 -1.77 -4.23 -8.84
N CYS A 92 -3.10 -4.18 -8.67
CA CYS A 92 -3.96 -5.33 -8.91
C CYS A 92 -3.83 -5.82 -10.36
N GLN A 93 -3.93 -4.92 -11.34
CA GLN A 93 -3.83 -5.30 -12.76
C GLN A 93 -2.52 -6.00 -13.10
N VAL A 94 -1.41 -5.67 -12.42
CA VAL A 94 -0.10 -6.30 -12.64
C VAL A 94 0.00 -7.73 -12.07
N LEU A 95 -0.89 -8.15 -11.16
CA LEU A 95 -0.86 -9.49 -10.55
C LEU A 95 -1.23 -10.62 -11.50
N THR A 96 -1.97 -10.30 -12.57
CA THR A 96 -2.45 -11.26 -13.57
C THR A 96 -1.90 -10.90 -14.95
N PRO A 97 -1.42 -11.86 -15.75
CA PRO A 97 -0.91 -11.58 -17.10
C PRO A 97 -1.93 -10.90 -18.02
N THR A 98 -3.22 -11.15 -17.81
CA THR A 98 -4.37 -10.62 -18.54
C THR A 98 -4.70 -9.16 -18.18
N GLY A 99 -4.26 -8.67 -17.02
CA GLY A 99 -4.58 -7.32 -16.55
C GLY A 99 -6.05 -7.10 -16.17
N ASP A 100 -6.84 -8.15 -16.03
CA ASP A 100 -8.29 -8.09 -15.80
C ASP A 100 -8.69 -8.24 -14.33
N TYR A 101 -7.74 -8.54 -13.44
CA TYR A 101 -8.00 -8.64 -12.01
C TYR A 101 -8.38 -7.29 -11.39
N LYS A 102 -9.65 -7.17 -11.01
CA LYS A 102 -10.28 -5.97 -10.44
C LYS A 102 -11.10 -6.34 -9.19
N PRO A 103 -10.45 -6.55 -8.04
CA PRO A 103 -11.15 -6.88 -6.80
C PRO A 103 -11.95 -5.68 -6.28
N SER A 104 -12.95 -5.94 -5.43
CA SER A 104 -13.54 -4.87 -4.61
C SER A 104 -12.51 -4.38 -3.60
N ILE A 105 -12.30 -3.06 -3.53
CA ILE A 105 -11.43 -2.39 -2.57
C ILE A 105 -12.31 -1.52 -1.66
N ALA A 106 -12.16 -1.70 -0.35
CA ALA A 106 -12.89 -0.96 0.69
C ALA A 106 -11.92 -0.22 1.60
#